data_AF-A0A5E4ZYU5-F1
#
_entry.id   AF-A0A5E4ZYU5-F1
#
_cell.length_a   1.000
_cell.length_b   1.000
_cell.length_c   1.000
_cell.angle_alpha   90.00
_cell.angle_beta   90.00
_cell.angle_gamma   90.00
#
_symmetry.space_group_name_H-M   'P 1'
#
loop_
_entity.id
_entity.type
_entity.pdbx_description
1 polymer ?
#
loop_
_entity_poly.entity_id
_entity_poly.type
_entity_poly.pdbx_seq_one_letter_code
_entity_poly.pdbx_strand_id
1 'polypeptide(L)'
;MWSRTFAGLVLGFFAAVALCGAIAYMTPAGWQTAAIPVIALFPLVWLGLFAVVYASRTAARAWIGIGATTVVAWAALLLARIVW
;
A
#
# COMPACT_ATOMS: atom_id res chain seq x y z
N MET A 1 -11.29 15.67 -10.62
CA MET A 1 -9.95 15.04 -10.62
C MET A 1 -9.36 15.01 -9.22
N TRP A 2 -9.32 16.15 -8.52
CA TRP A 2 -8.69 16.31 -7.21
C TRP A 2 -9.12 15.34 -6.11
N SER A 3 -10.42 15.02 -6.00
CA SER A 3 -10.90 14.03 -5.02
C SER A 3 -10.25 12.64 -5.20
N ARG A 4 -10.02 12.21 -6.45
CA ARG A 4 -9.32 10.95 -6.74
C ARG A 4 -7.83 11.07 -6.38
N THR A 5 -7.19 12.18 -6.76
CA THR A 5 -5.80 12.46 -6.38
C THR A 5 -5.60 12.37 -4.87
N PHE A 6 -6.52 12.95 -4.09
CA PHE A 6 -6.47 12.91 -2.63
C PHE A 6 -6.64 11.49 -2.06
N ALA A 7 -7.53 10.69 -2.66
CA ALA A 7 -7.68 9.27 -2.30
C ALA A 7 -6.38 8.49 -2.52
N GLY A 8 -5.74 8.65 -3.68
CA GLY A 8 -4.45 8.01 -3.98
C GLY A 8 -3.31 8.54 -3.10
N LEU A 9 -3.31 9.83 -2.80
CA LEU A 9 -2.29 10.46 -1.97
C LEU A 9 -2.36 9.94 -0.53
N VAL A 10 -3.53 9.97 0.09
CA VAL A 10 -3.67 9.62 1.51
C VAL A 10 -3.77 8.10 1.68
N LEU A 11 -4.82 7.49 1.14
CA LEU A 11 -5.07 6.06 1.34
C LEU A 11 -4.08 5.18 0.58
N GLY A 12 -3.68 5.61 -0.63
CA GLY A 12 -2.64 4.91 -1.39
C GLY A 12 -1.28 4.95 -0.71
N PHE A 13 -0.92 6.05 -0.04
CA PHE A 13 0.33 6.14 0.73
C PHE A 13 0.32 5.12 1.88
N PHE A 14 -0.72 5.15 2.70
CA PHE A 14 -0.85 4.22 3.83
C PHE A 14 -0.93 2.75 3.39
N ALA A 15 -1.59 2.48 2.26
CA ALA A 15 -1.61 1.14 1.68
C ALA A 15 -0.21 0.70 1.22
N ALA A 16 0.53 1.57 0.52
CA ALA A 16 1.89 1.27 0.06
C ALA A 16 2.84 1.03 1.24
N VAL A 17 2.77 1.86 2.30
CA VAL A 17 3.54 1.65 3.54
C VAL A 17 3.23 0.28 4.15
N ALA A 18 1.95 -0.07 4.28
CA ALA A 18 1.55 -1.33 4.89
C ALA A 18 2.00 -2.55 4.07
N LEU A 19 1.83 -2.52 2.75
CA LEU A 19 2.30 -3.60 1.85
C LEU A 19 3.82 -3.75 1.92
N CYS A 20 4.56 -2.66 1.85
CA CYS A 20 6.02 -2.64 1.95
C CYS A 20 6.49 -3.19 3.30
N GLY A 21 5.88 -2.75 4.40
CA GLY A 21 6.17 -3.28 5.74
C GLY A 21 5.87 -4.78 5.83
N ALA A 22 4.76 -5.24 5.26
CA ALA A 22 4.40 -6.66 5.30
C ALA A 22 5.46 -7.51 4.58
N ILE A 23 5.94 -7.05 3.42
CA ILE A 23 7.04 -7.69 2.67
C ILE A 23 8.32 -7.73 3.53
N ALA A 24 8.66 -6.64 4.22
CA ALA A 24 9.81 -6.60 5.10
C ALA A 24 9.69 -7.63 6.25
N TYR A 25 8.54 -7.71 6.92
CA TYR A 25 8.31 -8.68 8.01
C TYR A 25 8.33 -10.13 7.54
N MET A 26 7.87 -10.41 6.32
CA MET A 26 7.91 -11.77 5.74
C MET A 26 9.30 -12.18 5.25
N THR A 27 10.33 -11.34 5.42
CA THR A 27 11.70 -11.67 4.97
C THR A 27 12.36 -12.65 5.94
N PRO A 28 12.75 -13.86 5.51
CA PRO A 28 13.27 -14.91 6.41
C PRO A 28 14.56 -14.54 7.15
N ALA A 29 15.40 -13.69 6.53
CA ALA A 29 16.66 -13.21 7.11
C ALA A 29 16.48 -12.03 8.08
N GLY A 30 15.24 -11.66 8.41
CA GLY A 30 14.89 -10.51 9.23
C GLY A 30 14.62 -9.25 8.39
N TRP A 31 13.69 -8.42 8.89
CA TRP A 31 13.20 -7.24 8.18
C TRP A 31 14.29 -6.21 7.87
N GLN A 32 15.36 -6.16 8.67
CA GLN A 32 16.49 -5.24 8.47
C GLN A 32 17.17 -5.46 7.11
N THR A 33 17.27 -6.73 6.67
CA THR A 33 17.89 -7.06 5.38
C THR A 33 17.04 -6.64 4.19
N ALA A 34 15.72 -6.46 4.38
CA ALA A 34 14.79 -6.01 3.36
C ALA A 34 14.59 -4.49 3.32
N ALA A 35 15.21 -3.73 4.25
CA ALA A 35 14.96 -2.29 4.38
C ALA A 35 15.23 -1.52 3.08
N ILE A 36 16.41 -1.68 2.47
CA ILE A 36 16.77 -0.96 1.23
C ILE A 36 15.87 -1.39 0.04
N PRO A 37 15.66 -2.69 -0.24
CA PRO A 37 14.73 -3.11 -1.29
C PRO A 37 13.32 -2.56 -1.12
N VAL A 38 12.79 -2.58 0.11
CA VAL A 38 11.42 -2.15 0.39
C VAL A 38 11.27 -0.62 0.29
N ILE A 39 12.28 0.15 0.70
CA ILE A 39 12.32 1.60 0.46
C ILE A 39 12.28 1.91 -1.05
N ALA A 40 13.02 1.16 -1.86
CA ALA A 40 13.00 1.32 -3.31
C ALA A 40 11.67 0.87 -3.95
N LEU A 41 11.01 -0.13 -3.37
CA LEU A 41 9.72 -0.64 -3.84
C LEU A 41 8.55 0.30 -3.51
N PHE A 42 8.61 1.00 -2.39
CA PHE A 42 7.57 1.91 -1.92
C PHE A 42 7.02 2.89 -2.98
N PRO A 43 7.85 3.70 -3.68
CA PRO A 43 7.33 4.63 -4.67
C PRO A 43 6.66 3.92 -5.85
N LEU A 44 7.12 2.72 -6.21
CA LEU A 44 6.54 1.93 -7.31
C LEU A 44 5.15 1.39 -6.94
N VAL A 45 5.01 0.86 -5.72
CA VAL A 45 3.72 0.39 -5.20
C VAL A 45 2.74 1.57 -5.10
N TRP A 46 3.18 2.70 -4.57
CA TRP A 46 2.33 3.88 -4.44
C TRP A 46 1.88 4.44 -5.81
N LEU A 47 2.80 4.49 -6.77
CA LEU A 47 2.49 4.88 -8.16
C LEU A 47 1.48 3.91 -8.81
N GLY A 48 1.65 2.61 -8.60
CA GLY A 48 0.70 1.59 -9.08
C GLY A 48 -0.70 1.80 -8.50
N LEU A 49 -0.81 2.09 -7.21
CA LEU A 49 -2.08 2.42 -6.55
C LEU A 49 -2.71 3.71 -7.11
N PHE A 50 -1.90 4.73 -7.41
CA PHE A 50 -2.35 5.93 -8.10
C PHE A 50 -2.93 5.62 -9.49
N ALA A 51 -2.29 4.72 -10.25
CA ALA A 51 -2.80 4.31 -11.56
C ALA A 51 -4.20 3.67 -11.44
N VAL A 52 -4.42 2.81 -10.43
CA VAL A 52 -5.74 2.21 -10.15
C VAL A 52 -6.79 3.27 -9.79
N VAL A 53 -6.41 4.24 -8.96
CA VAL A 53 -7.28 5.37 -8.58
C VAL A 53 -7.69 6.20 -9.80
N TYR A 54 -6.77 6.47 -10.73
CA TYR A 54 -7.09 7.22 -11.96
C TYR A 54 -7.84 6.40 -13.01
N ALA A 55 -7.64 5.08 -13.04
CA ALA A 55 -8.43 4.16 -13.86
C ALA A 55 -9.88 4.02 -13.37
N SER A 56 -10.16 4.35 -12.11
CA SER A 56 -11.51 4.30 -11.55
C SER A 56 -12.45 5.31 -12.21
N ARG A 57 -13.58 4.84 -12.74
CA ARG A 57 -14.55 5.66 -13.49
C ARG A 57 -15.20 6.80 -12.67
N THR A 58 -15.27 6.67 -11.35
CA THR A 58 -15.86 7.69 -10.46
C THR A 58 -15.00 7.90 -9.22
N ALA A 59 -15.15 9.05 -8.58
CA ALA A 59 -14.46 9.33 -7.31
C ALA A 59 -14.89 8.38 -6.20
N ALA A 60 -16.19 8.05 -6.10
CA ALA A 60 -16.69 7.10 -5.12
C ALA A 60 -16.04 5.71 -5.26
N ARG A 61 -15.93 5.19 -6.50
CA ARG A 61 -15.25 3.91 -6.73
C ARG A 61 -13.77 3.96 -6.37
N ALA A 62 -13.09 5.08 -6.65
CA ALA A 62 -11.70 5.26 -6.27
C ALA A 62 -11.53 5.20 -4.74
N TRP A 63 -12.34 5.93 -3.99
CA TRP A 63 -12.31 5.95 -2.52
C TRP A 63 -12.62 4.58 -1.91
N ILE A 64 -13.67 3.91 -2.38
CA ILE A 64 -14.03 2.57 -1.88
C ILE A 64 -12.93 1.56 -2.20
N GLY A 65 -12.44 1.56 -3.44
CA GLY A 65 -11.41 0.63 -3.89
C GLY A 65 -10.10 0.81 -3.14
N ILE A 66 -9.59 2.05 -3.08
CA ILE A 66 -8.32 2.31 -2.37
C ILE A 66 -8.49 2.14 -0.86
N GLY A 67 -9.64 2.53 -0.27
CA GLY A 67 -9.91 2.34 1.15
C GLY A 67 -9.97 0.87 1.55
N ALA A 68 -10.66 0.03 0.78
CA ALA A 68 -10.66 -1.42 0.98
C ALA A 68 -9.24 -1.99 0.85
N THR A 69 -8.47 -1.52 -0.14
CA THR A 69 -7.07 -1.94 -0.35
C THR A 69 -6.20 -1.57 0.85
N THR A 70 -6.35 -0.36 1.40
CA THR A 70 -5.64 0.08 2.60
C THR A 70 -5.96 -0.83 3.79
N VAL A 71 -7.24 -1.13 4.04
CA VAL A 71 -7.65 -2.02 5.15
C VAL A 71 -7.03 -3.41 4.99
N VAL A 72 -7.08 -3.99 3.79
CA VAL A 72 -6.48 -5.31 3.51
C VAL A 72 -4.96 -5.28 3.68
N ALA A 73 -4.28 -4.23 3.22
CA ALA A 73 -2.83 -4.09 3.37
C ALA A 73 -2.40 -4.02 4.84
N TRP A 74 -3.13 -3.27 5.67
CA TRP A 74 -2.88 -3.22 7.11
C TRP A 74 -3.17 -4.54 7.81
N ALA A 75 -4.25 -5.23 7.44
CA ALA A 75 -4.52 -6.57 7.94
C ALA A 75 -3.39 -7.54 7.59
N ALA A 76 -2.87 -7.49 6.35
CA ALA A 76 -1.74 -8.29 5.91
C ALA A 76 -0.46 -7.98 6.71
N LEU A 77 -0.16 -6.70 6.95
CA LEU A 77 0.97 -6.29 7.78
C LEU A 77 0.84 -6.82 9.22
N LEU A 78 -0.34 -6.70 9.82
CA LEU A 78 -0.59 -7.19 11.18
C LEU A 78 -0.43 -8.71 11.25
N LEU A 79 -0.98 -9.45 10.27
CA LEU A 79 -0.80 -10.89 10.17
C LEU A 79 0.67 -11.28 10.00
N ALA A 80 1.40 -10.59 9.11
CA ALA A 80 2.83 -10.83 8.92
C ALA A 80 3.62 -10.66 10.22
N ARG A 81 3.34 -9.59 10.98
CA ARG A 81 3.98 -9.32 12.28
C ARG A 81 3.64 -10.34 13.37
N ILE A 82 2.47 -10.98 13.32
CA ILE A 82 2.06 -11.96 14.32
C ILE A 82 2.67 -13.34 14.03
N VAL A 83 2.87 -13.65 12.75
CA VAL A 83 3.37 -14.96 12.30
C VAL A 83 4.90 -15.03 12.29
N TRP A 84 5.59 -13.91 12.07
CA TRP A 84 7.05 -13.79 11.94
C TRP A 84 7.66 -12.94 13.05
#